data_AF-M1AIE0-F1
#
_entry.id   AF-M1AIE0-F1
#
_cell.length_a   1.000
_cell.length_b   1.000
_cell.length_c   1.000
_cell.angle_alpha   90.00
_cell.angle_beta   90.00
_cell.angle_gamma   90.00
#
_symmetry.space_group_name_H-M   'P 1'
#
loop_
_entity.id
_entity.type
_entity.pdbx_description
1 polymer ?
#
loop_
_entity_poly.entity_id
_entity_poly.type
_entity_poly.pdbx_seq_one_letter_code
_entity_poly.pdbx_strand_id
1 'polypeptide(L)'
;MGYGRLGKPDPGETSGRVIIPNPNPRNSKIKIMLISATVLLIASAIAVAVLIGVRHKAGNRIDKPSQAMARTCSRTLYPSLCLNSLINYPGANSASDSDLVHISVNLTLQRFGKGLYKASDINNLQMNTQIRSAYDDCLELLEESVDLLSHSLNSVFSGDGDSPTGSTQDVMTWLSAALTNHDTCTDGFANVTGNVKDHISENLKDLSELVSNALAIYAAANGDDDFSRIPIQNRRRRLMEFETHHDEFPKWMSRRDRKLMNKSVSAIQADIIVAKDGSGTVKTIAEAIKKVPEKSNHRTIIYVKAGR
;
A
#
# COMPACT_ATOMS: atom_id res chain seq x y z
N MET A 1 60.59 90.65 -26.75
CA MET A 1 62.05 90.39 -26.61
C MET A 1 62.28 88.94 -26.24
N GLY A 2 63.30 88.29 -26.81
CA GLY A 2 63.88 87.05 -26.28
C GLY A 2 63.89 85.87 -27.26
N TYR A 3 64.97 85.74 -28.03
CA TYR A 3 65.26 84.66 -28.96
C TYR A 3 65.82 83.40 -28.27
N GLY A 4 65.54 82.22 -28.86
CA GLY A 4 66.56 81.22 -29.20
C GLY A 4 66.86 80.09 -28.21
N ARG A 5 66.71 78.84 -28.67
CA ARG A 5 67.85 77.91 -28.81
C ARG A 5 67.51 76.66 -29.64
N LEU A 6 68.32 76.43 -30.67
CA LEU A 6 68.50 75.19 -31.44
C LEU A 6 69.53 74.27 -30.76
N GLY A 7 69.35 72.96 -30.89
CA GLY A 7 70.39 71.93 -30.76
C GLY A 7 69.96 70.73 -31.62
N LYS A 8 70.55 70.53 -32.80
CA LYS A 8 71.79 69.80 -33.19
C LYS A 8 71.47 68.37 -33.69
N PRO A 9 72.01 67.92 -34.85
CA PRO A 9 71.63 66.67 -35.51
C PRO A 9 72.65 65.51 -35.37
N ASP A 10 72.18 64.32 -35.80
CA ASP A 10 72.87 63.07 -36.25
C ASP A 10 73.60 62.18 -35.22
N PRO A 11 73.91 60.89 -35.50
CA PRO A 11 73.68 60.06 -36.72
C PRO A 11 73.17 58.61 -36.47
N GLY A 12 72.84 57.89 -37.57
CA GLY A 12 73.48 56.60 -37.89
C GLY A 12 72.98 55.30 -37.24
N GLU A 13 72.39 54.45 -38.10
CA GLU A 13 72.19 53.00 -38.02
C GLU A 13 73.10 52.16 -37.09
N THR A 14 72.52 51.13 -36.46
CA THR A 14 73.05 49.77 -36.55
C THR A 14 71.99 48.72 -36.25
N SER A 15 71.86 47.78 -37.20
CA SER A 15 70.99 46.62 -37.17
C SER A 15 71.42 45.62 -36.09
N GLY A 16 70.57 45.38 -35.10
CA GLY A 16 70.73 44.34 -34.09
C GLY A 16 69.62 43.30 -34.21
N ARG A 17 69.97 42.09 -34.66
CA ARG A 17 69.09 40.91 -34.63
C ARG A 17 68.68 40.61 -33.18
N VAL A 18 67.39 40.68 -32.88
CA VAL A 18 66.79 40.08 -31.67
C VAL A 18 66.14 38.76 -32.06
N ILE A 19 66.65 37.66 -31.53
CA ILE A 19 66.04 36.33 -31.63
C ILE A 19 64.80 36.33 -30.72
N ILE A 20 63.61 36.30 -31.32
CA ILE A 20 62.35 36.07 -30.59
C ILE A 20 62.26 34.57 -30.27
N PRO A 21 62.14 34.15 -28.99
CA PRO A 21 61.90 32.75 -28.68
C PRO A 21 60.47 32.39 -29.10
N ASN A 22 60.36 31.42 -30.02
CA ASN A 22 59.10 30.86 -30.48
C ASN A 22 58.41 30.12 -29.31
N PRO A 23 57.19 30.50 -28.88
CA PRO A 23 56.52 29.80 -27.79
C PRO A 23 56.07 28.41 -28.26
N ASN A 24 56.65 27.38 -27.63
CA ASN A 24 56.38 25.98 -27.93
C ASN A 24 54.89 25.65 -27.64
N PRO A 25 54.06 25.35 -28.65
CA PRO A 25 52.59 25.24 -28.53
C PRO A 25 52.12 24.06 -27.67
N ARG A 26 53.03 23.17 -27.28
CA ARG A 26 52.75 21.98 -26.48
C ARG A 26 52.50 22.29 -25.00
N ASN A 27 53.15 23.31 -24.44
CA ASN A 27 53.02 23.66 -23.02
C ASN A 27 51.77 24.49 -22.70
N SER A 28 51.24 25.25 -23.66
CA SER A 28 50.00 26.01 -23.50
C SER A 28 48.76 25.11 -23.47
N LYS A 29 48.70 24.11 -24.37
CA LYS A 29 47.59 23.14 -24.41
C LYS A 29 47.50 22.27 -23.15
N ILE A 30 48.64 21.90 -22.54
CA ILE A 30 48.68 21.16 -21.27
C ILE A 30 48.16 22.02 -20.12
N LYS A 31 48.52 23.31 -20.07
CA LYS A 31 48.00 24.24 -19.04
C LYS A 31 46.49 24.43 -19.18
N ILE A 32 45.96 24.56 -20.40
CA ILE A 32 44.51 24.69 -20.64
C ILE A 32 43.77 23.41 -20.23
N MET A 33 44.31 22.22 -20.54
CA MET A 33 43.76 20.94 -20.10
C MET A 33 43.71 20.79 -18.57
N LEU A 34 44.76 21.22 -17.87
CA LEU A 34 44.83 21.18 -16.41
C LEU A 34 43.83 22.16 -15.76
N ILE A 35 43.65 23.35 -16.36
CA ILE A 35 42.67 24.33 -15.89
C ILE A 35 41.24 23.82 -16.12
N SER A 36 40.93 23.21 -17.28
CA SER A 36 39.60 22.65 -17.51
C SER A 36 39.28 21.47 -16.59
N ALA A 37 40.27 20.62 -16.29
CA ALA A 37 40.10 19.48 -15.39
C ALA A 37 39.81 19.91 -13.95
N THR A 38 40.49 20.95 -13.46
CA THR A 38 40.26 21.48 -12.10
C THR A 38 38.88 22.14 -11.98
N VAL A 39 38.42 22.88 -13.00
CA VAL A 39 37.08 23.46 -13.03
C VAL A 39 35.98 22.37 -13.01
N LEU A 40 36.16 21.28 -13.77
CA LEU A 40 35.23 20.15 -13.77
C LEU A 40 35.14 19.44 -12.41
N LEU A 41 36.27 19.26 -11.73
CA LEU A 41 36.30 18.65 -10.40
C LEU A 41 35.59 19.53 -9.34
N ILE A 42 35.79 20.85 -9.40
CA ILE A 42 35.12 21.79 -8.50
C ILE A 42 33.60 21.81 -8.77
N ALA A 43 33.18 21.84 -10.04
CA ALA A 43 31.76 21.82 -10.41
C ALA A 43 31.07 20.52 -9.94
N SER A 44 31.75 19.37 -10.08
CA SER A 44 31.25 18.08 -9.57
C SER A 44 31.10 18.09 -8.04
N ALA A 45 32.11 18.59 -7.31
CA ALA A 45 32.06 18.68 -5.86
C ALA A 45 30.91 19.59 -5.36
N ILE A 46 30.68 20.73 -6.03
CA ILE A 46 29.56 21.63 -5.72
C ILE A 46 28.22 20.93 -6.01
N ALA A 47 28.09 20.23 -7.14
CA ALA A 47 26.88 19.49 -7.46
C ALA A 47 26.55 18.41 -6.42
N VAL A 48 27.57 17.66 -5.97
CA VAL A 48 27.43 16.67 -4.89
C VAL A 48 27.05 17.34 -3.57
N ALA A 49 27.69 18.45 -3.19
CA ALA A 49 27.37 19.17 -1.97
C ALA A 49 25.93 19.74 -1.97
N VAL A 50 25.45 20.24 -3.11
CA VAL A 50 24.06 20.69 -3.29
C VAL A 50 23.10 19.50 -3.21
N LEU A 51 23.41 18.37 -3.85
CA LEU A 51 22.61 17.15 -3.75
C LEU A 51 22.50 16.63 -2.31
N ILE A 52 23.62 16.61 -1.59
CA ILE A 52 23.67 16.21 -0.16
C ILE A 52 22.91 17.24 0.69
N GLY A 53 23.06 18.54 0.44
CA GLY A 53 22.36 19.60 1.16
C GLY A 53 20.84 19.58 0.94
N VAL A 54 20.39 19.33 -0.30
CA VAL A 54 18.96 19.17 -0.64
C VAL A 54 18.39 17.90 -0.01
N ARG A 55 19.14 16.78 -0.01
CA ARG A 55 18.74 15.55 0.69
C ARG A 55 18.68 15.73 2.21
N HIS A 56 19.63 16.44 2.81
CA HIS A 56 19.61 16.75 4.25
C HIS A 56 18.47 17.71 4.64
N LYS A 57 18.11 18.65 3.76
CA LYS A 57 17.01 19.59 4.01
C LYS A 57 15.62 18.94 3.85
N ALA A 58 15.52 17.93 2.97
CA ALA A 58 14.32 17.11 2.82
C ALA A 58 14.14 16.07 3.95
N GLY A 59 15.24 15.65 4.59
CA GLY A 59 15.24 14.53 5.53
C GLY A 59 15.01 14.86 7.01
N ASN A 60 14.67 16.10 7.40
CA ASN A 60 14.57 16.43 8.84
C ASN A 60 13.52 17.49 9.23
N ARG A 61 12.46 17.69 8.42
CA ARG A 61 11.24 18.29 8.96
C ARG A 61 10.52 17.22 9.77
N ILE A 62 10.61 17.31 11.10
CA ILE A 62 9.64 16.64 11.96
C ILE A 62 8.33 17.41 11.76
N ASP A 63 7.59 17.03 10.71
CA ASP A 63 6.24 17.54 10.52
C ASP A 63 5.44 17.17 11.76
N LYS A 64 4.69 18.13 12.31
CA LYS A 64 3.79 17.86 13.43
C LYS A 64 2.49 17.31 12.87
N PRO A 65 1.83 16.34 13.55
CA PRO A 65 0.54 15.86 13.09
C PRO A 65 -0.47 17.00 12.97
N SER A 66 -1.22 17.04 11.87
CA SER A 66 -2.33 17.99 11.70
C SER A 66 -3.43 17.69 12.71
N GLN A 67 -4.27 18.70 12.99
CA GLN A 67 -5.40 18.51 13.89
C GLN A 67 -6.40 17.46 13.35
N ALA A 68 -6.54 17.38 12.02
CA ALA A 68 -7.32 16.34 11.34
C ALA A 68 -6.77 14.95 11.64
N MET A 69 -5.45 14.73 11.45
CA MET A 69 -4.80 13.46 11.80
C MET A 69 -4.98 13.10 13.27
N ALA A 70 -4.81 14.06 14.17
CA ALA A 70 -5.00 13.83 15.60
C ALA A 70 -6.43 13.39 15.94
N ARG A 71 -7.45 14.03 15.37
CA ARG A 71 -8.86 13.63 15.55
C ARG A 71 -9.13 12.24 14.97
N THR A 72 -8.73 12.00 13.74
CA THR A 72 -8.91 10.73 13.03
C THR A 72 -8.27 9.57 13.81
N CYS A 73 -7.00 9.69 14.16
CA CYS A 73 -6.28 8.63 14.89
C CYS A 73 -6.75 8.45 16.35
N SER A 74 -7.39 9.45 16.96
CA SER A 74 -7.91 9.32 18.33
C SER A 74 -9.07 8.32 18.47
N ARG A 75 -9.71 7.96 17.34
CA ARG A 75 -10.81 7.00 17.24
C ARG A 75 -10.35 5.57 17.04
N THR A 76 -9.06 5.35 16.78
CA THR A 76 -8.52 4.04 16.45
C THR A 76 -7.97 3.31 17.69
N LEU A 77 -7.79 2.01 17.56
CA LEU A 77 -7.20 1.17 18.61
C LEU A 77 -5.69 1.38 18.75
N TYR A 78 -5.00 1.74 17.66
CA TYR A 78 -3.55 1.99 17.65
C TYR A 78 -3.23 3.42 17.21
N PRO A 79 -3.50 4.45 18.04
CA PRO A 79 -3.34 5.86 17.65
C PRO A 79 -1.91 6.24 17.28
N SER A 80 -0.91 5.69 17.98
CA SER A 80 0.50 5.97 17.72
C SER A 80 0.93 5.43 16.35
N LEU A 81 0.53 4.21 16.01
CA LEU A 81 0.79 3.64 14.69
C LEU A 81 0.05 4.43 13.60
N CYS A 82 -1.20 4.81 13.85
CA CYS A 82 -1.98 5.63 12.92
C CYS A 82 -1.26 6.95 12.61
N LEU A 83 -0.87 7.71 13.64
CA LEU A 83 -0.19 8.99 13.48
C LEU A 83 1.16 8.84 12.77
N ASN A 84 1.98 7.88 13.20
CA ASN A 84 3.28 7.63 12.58
C ASN A 84 3.14 7.17 11.12
N SER A 85 2.06 6.49 10.76
CA SER A 85 1.88 6.03 9.39
C SER A 85 1.35 7.14 8.48
N LEU A 86 0.42 7.97 8.98
CA LEU A 86 -0.15 9.09 8.23
C LEU A 86 0.84 10.25 8.06
N ILE A 87 1.63 10.58 9.08
CA ILE A 87 2.58 11.70 9.02
C ILE A 87 3.66 11.51 7.96
N ASN A 88 4.03 10.26 7.70
CA ASN A 88 5.01 9.86 6.69
C ASN A 88 4.36 9.67 5.30
N TYR A 89 3.04 9.80 5.20
CA TYR A 89 2.33 9.64 3.94
C TYR A 89 2.30 10.97 3.16
N PRO A 90 2.77 11.00 1.89
CA PRO A 90 2.78 12.22 1.10
C PRO A 90 1.39 12.85 0.96
N GLY A 91 1.27 14.13 1.31
CA GLY A 91 0.01 14.88 1.20
C GLY A 91 -0.97 14.71 2.37
N ALA A 92 -0.72 13.81 3.33
CA ALA A 92 -1.61 13.60 4.48
C ALA A 92 -1.67 14.80 5.44
N ASN A 93 -0.62 15.62 5.50
CA ASN A 93 -0.59 16.78 6.41
C ASN A 93 -1.60 17.88 6.04
N SER A 94 -1.94 17.98 4.75
CA SER A 94 -2.92 18.94 4.22
C SER A 94 -4.27 18.29 3.87
N ALA A 95 -4.44 17.01 4.18
CA ALA A 95 -5.63 16.24 3.83
C ALA A 95 -6.82 16.58 4.73
N SER A 96 -8.03 16.55 4.16
CA SER A 96 -9.28 16.66 4.94
C SER A 96 -9.59 15.37 5.70
N ASP A 97 -10.53 15.41 6.64
CA ASP A 97 -10.97 14.22 7.39
C ASP A 97 -11.46 13.10 6.44
N SER A 98 -12.11 13.45 5.32
CA SER A 98 -12.55 12.50 4.27
C SER A 98 -11.38 11.92 3.47
N ASP A 99 -10.42 12.76 3.09
CA ASP A 99 -9.22 12.32 2.36
C ASP A 99 -8.38 11.35 3.22
N LEU A 100 -8.36 11.56 4.54
CA LEU A 100 -7.65 10.69 5.47
C LEU A 100 -8.23 9.27 5.51
N VAL A 101 -9.51 9.06 5.20
CA VAL A 101 -10.10 7.72 5.06
C VAL A 101 -9.47 7.00 3.88
N HIS A 102 -9.47 7.64 2.70
CA HIS A 102 -8.87 7.09 1.49
C HIS A 102 -7.37 6.85 1.66
N ILE A 103 -6.66 7.80 2.27
CA ILE A 103 -5.23 7.67 2.57
C ILE A 103 -4.98 6.48 3.50
N SER A 104 -5.79 6.29 4.55
CA SER A 104 -5.62 5.20 5.50
C SER A 104 -5.80 3.83 4.84
N VAL A 105 -6.81 3.67 3.97
CA VAL A 105 -7.05 2.41 3.25
C VAL A 105 -5.93 2.16 2.23
N ASN A 106 -5.51 3.17 1.47
CA ASN A 106 -4.43 3.05 0.49
C ASN A 106 -3.09 2.70 1.15
N LEU A 107 -2.73 3.38 2.24
CA LEU A 107 -1.56 3.07 3.04
C LEU A 107 -1.58 1.61 3.50
N THR A 108 -2.72 1.12 3.96
CA THR A 108 -2.90 -0.27 4.40
C THR A 108 -2.70 -1.25 3.24
N LEU A 109 -3.32 -0.99 2.08
CA LEU A 109 -3.12 -1.76 0.85
C LEU A 109 -1.65 -1.83 0.44
N GLN A 110 -0.94 -0.70 0.44
CA GLN A 110 0.49 -0.67 0.10
C GLN A 110 1.34 -1.48 1.07
N ARG A 111 1.00 -1.46 2.36
CA ARG A 111 1.69 -2.22 3.41
C ARG A 111 1.44 -3.72 3.26
N PHE A 112 0.21 -4.13 2.97
CA PHE A 112 -0.12 -5.53 2.66
C PHE A 112 0.60 -6.02 1.41
N GLY A 113 0.58 -5.25 0.32
CA GLY A 113 1.29 -5.62 -0.91
C GLY A 113 2.80 -5.79 -0.70
N LYS A 114 3.41 -4.89 0.10
CA LYS A 114 4.82 -5.02 0.50
C LYS A 114 5.07 -6.24 1.40
N GLY A 115 4.17 -6.51 2.34
CA GLY A 115 4.23 -7.67 3.22
C GLY A 115 4.17 -8.98 2.44
N LEU A 116 3.20 -9.11 1.53
CA LEU A 116 3.05 -10.24 0.61
C LEU A 116 4.30 -10.45 -0.25
N TYR A 117 4.80 -9.39 -0.88
CA TYR A 117 6.01 -9.45 -1.70
C TYR A 117 7.19 -10.02 -0.89
N LYS A 118 7.45 -9.47 0.29
CA LYS A 118 8.55 -9.96 1.14
C LYS A 118 8.31 -11.34 1.71
N ALA A 119 7.06 -11.68 2.06
CA ALA A 119 6.71 -13.03 2.50
C ALA A 119 7.03 -14.04 1.40
N SER A 120 6.79 -13.68 0.13
CA SER A 120 7.05 -14.55 -1.03
C SER A 120 8.54 -14.81 -1.32
N ASP A 121 9.46 -13.99 -0.79
CA ASP A 121 10.91 -14.11 -1.06
C ASP A 121 11.50 -15.47 -0.67
N ILE A 122 10.87 -16.15 0.30
CA ILE A 122 11.34 -17.43 0.82
C ILE A 122 10.65 -18.65 0.19
N ASN A 123 9.89 -18.45 -0.91
CA ASN A 123 9.12 -19.51 -1.55
C ASN A 123 9.96 -20.74 -1.92
N ASN A 124 11.22 -20.52 -2.32
CA ASN A 124 12.13 -21.58 -2.76
C ASN A 124 12.91 -22.25 -1.60
N LEU A 125 12.70 -21.83 -0.34
CA LEU A 125 13.34 -22.50 0.79
C LEU A 125 12.79 -23.91 0.96
N GLN A 126 13.67 -24.83 1.36
CA GLN A 126 13.25 -26.18 1.71
C GLN A 126 12.49 -26.13 3.03
N MET A 127 11.22 -26.55 2.98
CA MET A 127 10.31 -26.59 4.12
C MET A 127 9.79 -28.01 4.29
N ASN A 128 9.53 -28.43 5.53
CA ASN A 128 8.75 -29.65 5.75
C ASN A 128 7.29 -29.42 5.32
N THR A 129 6.51 -30.49 5.18
CA THR A 129 5.13 -30.43 4.69
C THR A 129 4.23 -29.51 5.50
N GLN A 130 4.37 -29.50 6.83
CA GLN A 130 3.54 -28.67 7.71
C GLN A 130 3.84 -27.18 7.53
N ILE A 131 5.12 -26.81 7.48
CA ILE A 131 5.55 -25.42 7.28
C ILE A 131 5.19 -24.94 5.87
N ARG A 132 5.35 -25.81 4.86
CA ARG A 132 4.97 -25.51 3.48
C ARG A 132 3.48 -25.21 3.36
N SER A 133 2.62 -26.04 3.96
CA SER A 133 1.17 -25.80 3.96
C SER A 133 0.82 -24.46 4.62
N ALA A 134 1.32 -24.20 5.83
CA ALA A 134 1.04 -22.94 6.52
C ALA A 134 1.55 -21.70 5.75
N TYR A 135 2.67 -21.85 5.04
CA TYR A 135 3.24 -20.83 4.18
C TYR A 135 2.40 -20.55 2.94
N ASP A 136 1.99 -21.59 2.22
CA ASP A 136 1.15 -21.46 1.02
C ASP A 136 -0.22 -20.87 1.40
N ASP A 137 -0.84 -21.36 2.50
CA ASP A 137 -2.10 -20.82 3.04
C ASP A 137 -1.95 -19.33 3.41
N CYS A 138 -0.84 -18.95 4.04
CA CYS A 138 -0.61 -17.55 4.38
C CYS A 138 -0.47 -16.65 3.15
N LEU A 139 0.24 -17.10 2.10
CA LEU A 139 0.36 -16.33 0.86
C LEU A 139 -1.00 -16.11 0.19
N GLU A 140 -1.83 -17.15 0.12
CA GLU A 140 -3.20 -17.05 -0.41
C GLU A 140 -4.04 -16.04 0.38
N LEU A 141 -4.02 -16.14 1.71
CA LEU A 141 -4.76 -15.21 2.59
C LEU A 141 -4.29 -13.75 2.45
N LEU A 142 -2.99 -13.54 2.26
CA LEU A 142 -2.43 -12.21 2.02
C LEU A 142 -2.79 -11.66 0.64
N GLU A 143 -2.77 -12.49 -0.40
CA GLU A 143 -3.21 -12.11 -1.75
C GLU A 143 -4.70 -11.72 -1.75
N GLU A 144 -5.55 -12.54 -1.12
CA GLU A 144 -6.97 -12.21 -0.96
C GLU A 144 -7.15 -10.90 -0.15
N SER A 145 -6.33 -10.68 0.88
CA SER A 145 -6.38 -9.43 1.65
C SER A 145 -6.03 -8.21 0.80
N VAL A 146 -5.07 -8.32 -0.12
CA VAL A 146 -4.72 -7.25 -1.07
C VAL A 146 -5.91 -6.95 -1.99
N ASP A 147 -6.58 -7.97 -2.51
CA ASP A 147 -7.78 -7.82 -3.34
C ASP A 147 -8.93 -7.14 -2.58
N LEU A 148 -9.20 -7.57 -1.34
CA LEU A 148 -10.22 -6.99 -0.46
C LEU A 148 -9.92 -5.52 -0.13
N LEU A 149 -8.66 -5.20 0.16
CA LEU A 149 -8.21 -3.82 0.40
C LEU A 149 -8.31 -2.96 -0.86
N SER A 150 -8.05 -3.52 -2.04
CA SER A 150 -8.21 -2.85 -3.33
C SER A 150 -9.68 -2.52 -3.61
N HIS A 151 -10.59 -3.48 -3.41
CA HIS A 151 -12.04 -3.22 -3.48
C HIS A 151 -12.47 -2.14 -2.48
N SER A 152 -12.01 -2.23 -1.22
CA SER A 152 -12.27 -1.22 -0.20
C SER A 152 -11.84 0.16 -0.65
N LEU A 153 -10.64 0.29 -1.22
CA LEU A 153 -10.10 1.56 -1.69
C LEU A 153 -10.96 2.15 -2.83
N ASN A 154 -11.35 1.33 -3.79
CA ASN A 154 -12.16 1.75 -4.93
C ASN A 154 -13.56 2.21 -4.51
N SER A 155 -14.13 1.62 -3.46
CA SER A 155 -15.46 2.01 -2.95
C SER A 155 -15.41 3.18 -1.96
N VAL A 156 -14.26 3.45 -1.34
CA VAL A 156 -14.02 4.66 -0.54
C VAL A 156 -13.84 5.88 -1.45
N PHE A 157 -13.38 5.69 -2.68
CA PHE A 157 -13.26 6.77 -3.67
C PHE A 157 -14.65 7.21 -4.15
N SER A 158 -15.05 8.44 -3.79
CA SER A 158 -16.22 9.12 -4.33
C SER A 158 -15.72 10.24 -5.25
N GLY A 159 -15.36 9.92 -6.49
CA GLY A 159 -15.13 10.93 -7.52
C GLY A 159 -16.45 11.56 -7.95
N ASP A 160 -16.46 12.86 -8.25
CA ASP A 160 -17.62 13.55 -8.81
C ASP A 160 -18.09 12.84 -10.10
N GLY A 161 -19.17 12.05 -9.99
CA GLY A 161 -19.87 11.44 -11.13
C GLY A 161 -19.87 9.91 -11.20
N ASP A 162 -19.04 9.21 -10.43
CA ASP A 162 -19.08 7.74 -10.35
C ASP A 162 -19.79 7.27 -9.08
N SER A 163 -20.75 6.34 -9.25
CA SER A 163 -21.39 5.70 -8.10
C SER A 163 -20.37 4.77 -7.43
N PRO A 164 -20.22 4.82 -6.08
CA PRO A 164 -19.35 3.89 -5.37
C PRO A 164 -19.65 2.44 -5.76
N THR A 165 -18.62 1.68 -6.13
CA THR A 165 -18.74 0.25 -6.44
C THR A 165 -18.83 -0.56 -5.13
N GLY A 166 -19.85 -0.32 -4.32
CA GLY A 166 -20.04 -1.00 -3.04
C GLY A 166 -20.78 -0.14 -2.02
N SER A 167 -21.49 -0.79 -1.10
CA SER A 167 -22.11 -0.13 0.05
C SER A 167 -21.10 0.06 1.19
N THR A 168 -21.40 0.95 2.13
CA THR A 168 -20.60 1.12 3.35
C THR A 168 -20.37 -0.20 4.09
N GLN A 169 -21.38 -1.09 4.07
CA GLN A 169 -21.30 -2.41 4.66
C GLN A 169 -20.28 -3.31 3.97
N ASP A 170 -20.12 -3.18 2.65
CA ASP A 170 -19.18 -3.99 1.88
C ASP A 170 -17.73 -3.62 2.23
N VAL A 171 -17.43 -2.31 2.36
CA VAL A 171 -16.10 -1.84 2.78
C VAL A 171 -15.74 -2.33 4.18
N MET A 172 -16.67 -2.22 5.15
CA MET A 172 -16.44 -2.76 6.49
C MET A 172 -16.20 -4.27 6.47
N THR A 173 -16.94 -4.99 5.63
CA THR A 173 -16.81 -6.44 5.47
C THR A 173 -15.45 -6.81 4.90
N TRP A 174 -15.00 -6.14 3.83
CA TRP A 174 -13.72 -6.41 3.20
C TRP A 174 -12.53 -6.06 4.10
N LEU A 175 -12.58 -4.94 4.82
CA LEU A 175 -11.55 -4.58 5.81
C LEU A 175 -11.50 -5.60 6.96
N SER A 176 -12.67 -6.03 7.47
CA SER A 176 -12.75 -7.05 8.52
C SER A 176 -12.24 -8.43 8.05
N ALA A 177 -12.52 -8.79 6.79
CA ALA A 177 -12.03 -10.00 6.17
C ALA A 177 -10.50 -9.96 5.99
N ALA A 178 -9.93 -8.84 5.51
CA ALA A 178 -8.48 -8.68 5.41
C ALA A 178 -7.77 -8.80 6.78
N LEU A 179 -8.38 -8.27 7.84
CA LEU A 179 -7.88 -8.44 9.21
C LEU A 179 -7.93 -9.91 9.64
N THR A 180 -9.04 -10.61 9.37
CA THR A 180 -9.21 -12.03 9.70
C THR A 180 -8.22 -12.92 8.93
N ASN A 181 -7.97 -12.60 7.67
CA ASN A 181 -7.02 -13.32 6.82
C ASN A 181 -5.59 -13.16 7.35
N HIS A 182 -5.20 -11.95 7.76
CA HIS A 182 -3.92 -11.72 8.42
C HIS A 182 -3.79 -12.54 9.71
N ASP A 183 -4.78 -12.46 10.61
CA ASP A 183 -4.78 -13.22 11.88
C ASP A 183 -4.65 -14.73 11.59
N THR A 184 -5.43 -15.24 10.63
CA THR A 184 -5.41 -16.66 10.24
C THR A 184 -4.06 -17.08 9.65
N CYS A 185 -3.43 -16.25 8.81
CA CYS A 185 -2.07 -16.50 8.34
C CYS A 185 -1.11 -16.66 9.53
N THR A 186 -1.12 -15.71 10.47
CA THR A 186 -0.19 -15.74 11.62
C THR A 186 -0.45 -16.91 12.56
N ASP A 187 -1.72 -17.27 12.77
CA ASP A 187 -2.15 -18.44 13.55
C ASP A 187 -1.69 -19.76 12.93
N GLY A 188 -1.60 -19.84 11.59
CA GLY A 188 -1.04 -20.99 10.87
C GLY A 188 0.37 -21.39 11.33
N PHE A 189 1.13 -20.43 11.87
CA PHE A 189 2.48 -20.63 12.38
C PHE A 189 2.57 -20.73 13.91
N ALA A 190 1.44 -20.71 14.64
CA ALA A 190 1.44 -20.68 16.11
C ALA A 190 2.23 -21.85 16.72
N ASN A 191 2.08 -23.06 16.16
CA ASN A 191 2.74 -24.29 16.63
C ASN A 191 4.04 -24.63 15.90
N VAL A 192 4.56 -23.71 15.07
CA VAL A 192 5.79 -23.87 14.32
C VAL A 192 6.89 -23.00 14.94
N THR A 193 8.14 -23.42 14.82
CA THR A 193 9.33 -22.63 15.20
C THR A 193 10.34 -22.61 14.07
N GLY A 194 11.10 -21.52 13.93
CA GLY A 194 12.23 -21.41 13.01
C GLY A 194 12.08 -20.28 12.00
N ASN A 195 13.09 -20.17 11.14
CA ASN A 195 13.34 -18.99 10.29
C ASN A 195 12.15 -18.58 9.41
N VAL A 196 11.32 -19.53 8.94
CA VAL A 196 10.14 -19.22 8.13
C VAL A 196 9.11 -18.43 8.94
N LYS A 197 8.80 -18.86 10.17
CA LYS A 197 7.87 -18.14 11.05
C LYS A 197 8.39 -16.75 11.38
N ASP A 198 9.68 -16.64 11.69
CA ASP A 198 10.30 -15.36 12.04
C ASP A 198 10.27 -14.40 10.85
N HIS A 199 10.56 -14.90 9.65
CA HIS A 199 10.46 -14.14 8.40
C HIS A 199 9.03 -13.65 8.13
N ILE A 200 8.03 -14.53 8.28
CA ILE A 200 6.62 -14.15 8.11
C ILE A 200 6.21 -13.12 9.17
N SER A 201 6.49 -13.38 10.45
CA SER A 201 6.10 -12.51 11.56
C SER A 201 6.70 -11.11 11.44
N GLU A 202 7.98 -11.00 11.04
CA GLU A 202 8.65 -9.71 10.85
C GLU A 202 8.09 -8.93 9.66
N ASN A 203 7.80 -9.62 8.54
CA ASN A 203 7.34 -8.95 7.32
C ASN A 203 5.86 -8.58 7.34
N LEU A 204 5.05 -9.27 8.14
CA LEU A 204 3.63 -8.97 8.34
C LEU A 204 3.37 -8.15 9.61
N LYS A 205 4.43 -7.71 10.27
CA LYS A 205 4.34 -6.88 11.46
C LYS A 205 3.48 -5.62 11.20
N ASP A 206 2.70 -5.26 12.21
CA ASP A 206 1.80 -4.10 12.24
C ASP A 206 0.66 -4.13 11.19
N LEU A 207 0.56 -5.16 10.34
CA LEU A 207 -0.48 -5.22 9.29
C LEU A 207 -1.90 -5.32 9.87
N SER A 208 -2.14 -6.19 10.85
CA SER A 208 -3.41 -6.24 11.59
C SER A 208 -3.76 -4.90 12.23
N GLU A 209 -2.78 -4.24 12.82
CA GLU A 209 -2.97 -2.95 13.49
C GLU A 209 -3.33 -1.84 12.48
N LEU A 210 -2.72 -1.86 11.29
CA LEU A 210 -3.04 -0.94 10.19
C LEU A 210 -4.46 -1.15 9.66
N VAL A 211 -4.87 -2.40 9.41
CA VAL A 211 -6.24 -2.70 8.94
C VAL A 211 -7.26 -2.32 10.02
N SER A 212 -6.98 -2.63 11.28
CA SER A 212 -7.83 -2.23 12.41
C SER A 212 -7.99 -0.71 12.48
N ASN A 213 -6.90 0.05 12.31
CA ASN A 213 -6.98 1.51 12.23
C ASN A 213 -7.81 1.98 11.03
N ALA A 214 -7.60 1.41 9.84
CA ALA A 214 -8.34 1.78 8.64
C ALA A 214 -9.84 1.51 8.78
N LEU A 215 -10.22 0.36 9.35
CA LEU A 215 -11.60 0.02 9.64
C LEU A 215 -12.24 1.00 10.63
N ALA A 216 -11.56 1.32 11.73
CA ALA A 216 -12.07 2.28 12.71
C ALA A 216 -12.24 3.69 12.13
N ILE A 217 -11.30 4.14 11.28
CA ILE A 217 -11.38 5.43 10.58
C ILE A 217 -12.57 5.44 9.61
N TYR A 218 -12.74 4.37 8.83
CA TYR A 218 -13.83 4.25 7.87
C TYR A 218 -15.20 4.24 8.57
N ALA A 219 -15.37 3.41 9.61
CA ALA A 219 -16.60 3.35 10.39
C ALA A 219 -16.96 4.72 10.96
N ALA A 220 -16.01 5.38 11.63
CA ALA A 220 -16.21 6.69 12.22
C ALA A 220 -16.62 7.77 11.19
N ALA A 221 -16.07 7.72 9.97
CA ALA A 221 -16.43 8.65 8.90
C ALA A 221 -17.85 8.43 8.36
N ASN A 222 -18.39 7.22 8.48
CA ASN A 222 -19.74 6.86 8.02
C ASN A 222 -20.81 6.95 9.13
N GLY A 223 -20.47 7.49 10.30
CA GLY A 223 -21.38 7.63 11.42
C GLY A 223 -21.65 6.33 12.18
N ASP A 224 -20.80 5.31 11.98
CA ASP A 224 -20.81 4.07 12.73
C ASP A 224 -19.71 4.11 13.81
N ASP A 225 -20.10 4.12 15.08
CA ASP A 225 -19.18 4.15 16.22
C ASP A 225 -18.91 2.77 16.82
N ASP A 226 -19.47 1.70 16.26
CA ASP A 226 -19.43 0.32 16.77
C ASP A 226 -18.00 -0.24 16.82
N PHE A 227 -17.06 0.32 16.04
CA PHE A 227 -15.65 -0.09 16.03
C PHE A 227 -14.71 0.87 16.77
N SER A 228 -15.23 1.95 17.36
CA SER A 228 -14.38 2.96 18.00
C SER A 228 -13.71 2.41 19.27
N ARG A 229 -12.38 2.35 19.28
CA ARG A 229 -11.54 1.83 20.39
C ARG A 229 -11.85 0.38 20.81
N ILE A 230 -12.63 -0.37 20.03
CA ILE A 230 -12.85 -1.79 20.33
C ILE A 230 -11.62 -2.58 19.89
N PRO A 231 -11.04 -3.41 20.77
CA PRO A 231 -10.05 -4.38 20.36
C PRO A 231 -10.68 -5.37 19.38
N ILE A 232 -10.49 -5.15 18.08
CA ILE A 232 -10.71 -6.19 17.04
C ILE A 232 -9.54 -7.18 17.07
N GLN A 233 -9.00 -7.45 18.26
CA GLN A 233 -8.10 -8.58 18.47
C GLN A 233 -9.00 -9.76 18.81
N ASN A 234 -8.99 -10.79 17.98
CA ASN A 234 -9.77 -12.00 18.15
C ASN A 234 -9.26 -12.89 19.31
N ARG A 235 -8.84 -12.29 20.44
CA ARG A 235 -8.20 -13.00 21.56
C ARG A 235 -9.10 -14.01 22.25
N ARG A 236 -10.39 -14.05 21.94
CA ARG A 236 -11.28 -15.18 22.21
C ARG A 236 -12.35 -15.19 21.14
N ARG A 237 -12.44 -16.25 20.35
CA ARG A 237 -13.65 -16.62 19.59
C ARG A 237 -14.79 -16.89 20.59
N ARG A 238 -15.32 -15.84 21.21
CA ARG A 238 -16.66 -15.87 21.77
C ARG A 238 -17.55 -15.53 20.59
N LEU A 239 -18.14 -16.57 20.00
CA LEU A 239 -19.28 -16.41 19.12
C LEU A 239 -20.22 -15.44 19.83
N MET A 240 -20.48 -14.27 19.22
CA MET A 240 -21.41 -13.29 19.79
C MET A 240 -22.74 -14.02 19.93
N GLU A 241 -23.14 -14.26 21.18
CA GLU A 241 -24.49 -14.70 21.51
C GLU A 241 -25.40 -13.52 21.16
N PHE A 242 -25.92 -13.55 19.93
CA PHE A 242 -26.84 -12.54 19.43
C PHE A 242 -28.13 -12.67 20.24
N GLU A 243 -28.44 -11.67 21.05
CA GLU A 243 -29.63 -11.66 21.90
C GLU A 243 -30.87 -12.04 21.08
N THR A 244 -31.58 -13.04 21.61
CA THR A 244 -32.78 -13.67 21.07
C THR A 244 -33.97 -12.72 21.13
N HIS A 245 -33.96 -11.70 20.29
CA HIS A 245 -35.18 -11.00 19.93
C HIS A 245 -35.86 -11.74 18.76
N HIS A 246 -37.19 -11.88 18.84
CA HIS A 246 -38.10 -12.72 18.05
C HIS A 246 -38.09 -12.59 16.50
N ASP A 247 -37.03 -12.09 15.89
CA ASP A 247 -36.84 -12.13 14.44
C ASP A 247 -36.12 -13.43 14.04
N GLU A 248 -36.80 -14.30 13.29
CA GLU A 248 -36.30 -15.58 12.75
C GLU A 248 -35.02 -15.43 11.89
N PHE A 249 -34.65 -14.21 11.50
CA PHE A 249 -33.46 -13.91 10.69
C PHE A 249 -32.66 -12.69 11.19
N PRO A 250 -31.32 -12.69 11.04
CA PRO A 250 -30.47 -11.56 11.43
C PRO A 250 -30.81 -10.24 10.73
N LYS A 251 -30.59 -9.12 11.42
CA LYS A 251 -30.83 -7.76 10.88
C LYS A 251 -30.06 -7.47 9.58
N TRP A 252 -28.85 -8.00 9.44
CA TRP A 252 -28.01 -7.84 8.25
C TRP A 252 -28.56 -8.56 7.00
N MET A 253 -29.44 -9.54 7.18
CA MET A 253 -30.04 -10.26 6.05
C MET A 253 -31.14 -9.42 5.40
N SER A 254 -31.04 -9.19 4.09
CA SER A 254 -32.01 -8.38 3.35
C SER A 254 -33.41 -9.01 3.33
N ARG A 255 -34.46 -8.20 3.19
CA ARG A 255 -35.85 -8.71 3.08
C ARG A 255 -36.02 -9.69 1.93
N ARG A 256 -35.28 -9.50 0.82
CA ARG A 256 -35.30 -10.39 -0.34
C ARG A 256 -34.73 -11.76 0.02
N ASP A 257 -33.65 -11.79 0.81
CA ASP A 257 -32.98 -13.02 1.22
C ASP A 257 -33.82 -13.79 2.23
N ARG A 258 -34.38 -13.11 3.23
CA ARG A 258 -35.34 -13.71 4.17
C ARG A 258 -36.52 -14.33 3.43
N LYS A 259 -37.07 -13.61 2.44
CA LYS A 259 -38.15 -14.13 1.60
C LYS A 259 -37.73 -15.34 0.78
N LEU A 260 -36.49 -15.40 0.30
CA LEU A 260 -35.96 -16.57 -0.42
C LEU A 260 -35.80 -17.77 0.52
N MET A 261 -35.27 -17.56 1.73
CA MET A 261 -35.08 -18.61 2.73
C MET A 261 -36.41 -19.18 3.25
N ASN A 262 -37.45 -18.36 3.31
CA ASN A 262 -38.80 -18.78 3.71
C ASN A 262 -39.62 -19.42 2.58
N LYS A 263 -39.10 -19.48 1.35
CA LYS A 263 -39.81 -20.17 0.26
C LYS A 263 -39.65 -21.67 0.39
N SER A 264 -40.73 -22.41 0.07
CA SER A 264 -40.61 -23.84 -0.13
C SER A 264 -39.68 -24.11 -1.32
N VAL A 265 -38.91 -25.19 -1.21
CA VAL A 265 -37.90 -25.58 -2.20
C VAL A 265 -38.47 -25.68 -3.62
N SER A 266 -39.73 -26.11 -3.76
CA SER A 266 -40.44 -26.19 -5.04
C SER A 266 -40.73 -24.83 -5.69
N ALA A 267 -40.72 -23.75 -4.93
CA ALA A 267 -40.96 -22.38 -5.40
C ALA A 267 -39.65 -21.60 -5.66
N ILE A 268 -38.49 -22.22 -5.47
CA ILE A 268 -37.18 -21.63 -5.73
C ILE A 268 -36.79 -21.94 -7.18
N GLN A 269 -36.59 -20.90 -7.98
CA GLN A 269 -35.98 -21.03 -9.31
C GLN A 269 -34.47 -21.15 -9.12
N ALA A 270 -33.94 -22.36 -9.20
CA ALA A 270 -32.51 -22.63 -9.10
C ALA A 270 -31.83 -22.51 -10.47
N ASP A 271 -30.65 -21.90 -10.50
CA ASP A 271 -29.82 -21.82 -11.69
C ASP A 271 -29.09 -23.15 -11.94
N ILE A 272 -28.69 -23.83 -10.86
CA ILE A 272 -27.98 -25.12 -10.90
C ILE A 272 -28.60 -26.08 -9.89
N ILE A 273 -28.97 -27.28 -10.34
CA ILE A 273 -29.46 -28.35 -9.48
C ILE A 273 -28.40 -29.45 -9.37
N VAL A 274 -27.96 -29.76 -8.15
CA VAL A 274 -27.03 -30.86 -7.88
C VAL A 274 -27.81 -32.11 -7.50
N ALA A 275 -27.72 -33.15 -8.32
CA ALA A 275 -28.40 -34.42 -8.07
C ALA A 275 -27.53 -35.61 -8.49
N LYS A 276 -27.14 -36.43 -7.52
CA LYS A 276 -26.29 -37.63 -7.73
C LYS A 276 -26.92 -38.67 -8.67
N ASP A 277 -28.25 -38.74 -8.71
CA ASP A 277 -29.03 -39.63 -9.58
C ASP A 277 -29.08 -39.17 -11.04
N GLY A 278 -28.57 -37.97 -11.36
CA GLY A 278 -28.63 -37.37 -12.69
C GLY A 278 -29.93 -36.64 -13.00
N SER A 279 -30.84 -36.48 -12.04
CA SER A 279 -32.09 -35.70 -12.19
C SER A 279 -31.91 -34.17 -12.16
N GLY A 280 -30.66 -33.71 -12.08
CA GLY A 280 -30.27 -32.30 -11.93
C GLY A 280 -29.32 -31.85 -13.04
N THR A 281 -28.89 -30.58 -12.96
CA THR A 281 -27.95 -29.94 -13.89
C THR A 281 -26.53 -30.51 -13.80
N VAL A 282 -26.12 -30.95 -12.61
CA VAL A 282 -24.78 -31.49 -12.32
C VAL A 282 -24.87 -32.61 -11.26
N LYS A 283 -23.85 -33.46 -11.19
CA LYS A 283 -23.83 -34.61 -10.26
C LYS A 283 -23.10 -34.32 -8.96
N THR A 284 -22.18 -33.36 -8.96
CA THR A 284 -21.33 -33.02 -7.82
C THR A 284 -21.42 -31.54 -7.47
N ILE A 285 -21.08 -31.20 -6.23
CA ILE A 285 -21.04 -29.81 -5.78
C ILE A 285 -19.88 -29.08 -6.47
N ALA A 286 -18.74 -29.76 -6.66
CA ALA A 286 -17.59 -29.20 -7.36
C ALA A 286 -17.91 -28.77 -8.80
N GLU A 287 -18.68 -29.57 -9.55
CA GLU A 287 -19.15 -29.19 -10.89
C GLU A 287 -20.09 -27.98 -10.86
N ALA A 288 -20.92 -27.88 -9.81
CA ALA A 288 -21.81 -26.73 -9.62
C ALA A 288 -21.00 -25.44 -9.43
N ILE A 289 -20.02 -25.48 -8.52
CA ILE A 289 -19.14 -24.34 -8.20
C ILE A 289 -18.35 -23.92 -9.44
N LYS A 290 -17.81 -24.87 -10.21
CA LYS A 290 -17.05 -24.58 -11.44
C LYS A 290 -17.88 -23.87 -12.53
N LYS A 291 -19.20 -24.05 -12.52
CA LYS A 291 -20.11 -23.37 -13.46
C LYS A 291 -20.50 -21.96 -13.01
N VAL A 292 -20.23 -21.60 -11.76
CA VAL A 292 -20.51 -20.25 -11.26
C VAL A 292 -19.50 -19.27 -11.89
N PRO A 293 -19.97 -18.20 -12.56
CA PRO A 293 -19.07 -17.18 -13.07
C PRO A 293 -18.36 -16.46 -11.93
N GLU A 294 -17.04 -16.36 -12.01
CA GLU A 294 -16.23 -15.60 -11.06
C GLU A 294 -16.59 -14.11 -11.11
N LYS A 295 -16.66 -13.46 -9.94
CA LYS A 295 -16.93 -12.02 -9.79
C LYS A 295 -18.23 -11.55 -10.47
N SER A 296 -19.25 -12.41 -10.53
CA SER A 296 -20.56 -12.09 -11.08
C SER A 296 -21.37 -11.15 -10.17
N ASN A 297 -21.96 -10.12 -10.77
CA ASN A 297 -22.94 -9.24 -10.10
C ASN A 297 -24.33 -9.89 -9.94
N HIS A 298 -24.54 -11.05 -10.56
CA HIS A 298 -25.77 -11.83 -10.46
C HIS A 298 -25.61 -12.96 -9.45
N ARG A 299 -26.61 -13.11 -8.57
CA ARG A 299 -26.69 -14.23 -7.65
C ARG A 299 -26.96 -15.52 -8.41
N THR A 300 -26.10 -16.51 -8.22
CA THR A 300 -26.34 -17.89 -8.64
C THR A 300 -26.95 -18.69 -7.50
N ILE A 301 -28.12 -19.28 -7.72
CA ILE A 301 -28.85 -20.12 -6.78
C ILE A 301 -28.54 -21.58 -7.10
N ILE A 302 -27.75 -22.24 -6.25
CA ILE A 302 -27.45 -23.67 -6.34
C ILE A 302 -28.38 -24.43 -5.39
N TYR A 303 -29.17 -25.35 -5.95
CA TYR A 303 -30.02 -26.24 -5.16
C TYR A 303 -29.39 -27.65 -5.09
N VAL A 304 -29.03 -28.08 -3.89
CA VAL A 304 -28.40 -29.39 -3.66
C VAL A 304 -29.44 -30.40 -3.17
N LYS A 305 -29.85 -31.33 -4.05
CA LYS A 305 -30.69 -32.48 -3.66
C LYS A 305 -29.87 -33.56 -2.97
N ALA A 306 -28.73 -33.90 -3.59
CA ALA A 306 -27.76 -34.86 -3.09
C ALA A 306 -26.46 -34.70 -3.89
N GLY A 307 -25.33 -34.60 -3.21
CA GLY A 307 -24.01 -34.44 -3.83
C GLY A 307 -22.88 -34.54 -2.80
N ARG A 308 -21.66 -34.74 -3.30
CA ARG A 308 -20.41 -34.46 -2.59
C ARG A 308 -19.63 -33.43 -3.37
#